data_AF-A0A1N6L7U9-F1
#
_entry.id   AF-A0A1N6L7U9-F1
#
_cell.length_a   1.000
_cell.length_b   1.000
_cell.length_c   1.000
_cell.angle_alpha   90.00
_cell.angle_beta   90.00
_cell.angle_gamma   90.00
#
_symmetry.space_group_name_H-M   'P 1'
#
loop_
_entity.id
_entity.type
_entity.pdbx_description
1 polymer ?
#
loop_
_entity_poly.entity_id
_entity_poly.type
_entity_poly.pdbx_seq_one_letter_code
_entity_poly.pdbx_strand_id
1 'polypeptide(L)'
;MAVATLEALGMIECKGFVALVEACDAMLKAANVELVGWDKIGSGLVTAFVAGDVAAVKAAVDAGAAAASRIGEVVSVQVIPRPHEDLSGILTFTKAAAQAPAKSKNDGA
;
A
#
# COMPACT_ATOMS: atom_id res chain seq x y z
N MET A 1 6.12 23.16 1.77
CA MET A 1 6.00 21.89 2.52
C MET A 1 6.70 20.83 1.69
N ALA A 2 7.62 20.07 2.27
CA ALA A 2 8.20 18.93 1.57
C ALA A 2 7.16 17.81 1.54
N VAL A 3 6.57 17.60 0.37
CA VAL A 3 5.69 16.46 0.11
C VAL A 3 6.60 15.29 -0.24
N ALA A 4 6.49 14.18 0.50
CA ALA A 4 7.26 12.97 0.20
C ALA A 4 6.80 12.42 -1.16
N THR A 5 7.65 12.52 -2.16
CA THR A 5 7.36 12.04 -3.52
C THR A 5 7.26 10.52 -3.49
N LEU A 6 6.13 9.97 -3.93
CA LEU A 6 5.97 8.53 -4.14
C LEU A 6 6.74 8.12 -5.41
N GLU A 7 7.56 7.08 -5.35
CA GLU A 7 8.34 6.58 -6.50
C GLU A 7 7.41 5.96 -7.57
N ALA A 8 6.85 4.78 -7.30
CA ALA A 8 5.73 4.19 -8.02
C ALA A 8 4.65 3.73 -7.02
N LEU A 9 3.40 3.68 -7.47
CA LEU A 9 2.25 3.26 -6.66
C LEU A 9 1.61 2.01 -7.27
N GLY A 10 1.44 0.96 -6.48
CA GLY A 10 0.70 -0.25 -6.81
C GLY A 10 -0.59 -0.33 -6.01
N MET A 11 -1.64 -0.83 -6.64
CA MET A 11 -2.98 -0.92 -6.07
C MET A 11 -3.61 -2.27 -6.39
N ILE A 12 -4.18 -2.92 -5.37
CA ILE A 12 -5.02 -4.11 -5.55
C ILE A 12 -6.33 -3.85 -4.79
N GLU A 13 -7.45 -3.98 -5.49
CA GLU A 13 -8.79 -3.99 -4.91
C GLU A 13 -9.35 -5.40 -4.89
N CYS A 14 -9.89 -5.79 -3.74
CA CYS A 14 -10.53 -7.08 -3.53
C CYS A 14 -11.96 -6.92 -3.00
N LYS A 15 -12.78 -7.95 -3.22
CA LYS A 15 -14.02 -8.14 -2.47
C LYS A 15 -13.70 -8.89 -1.18
N GLY A 16 -13.79 -8.19 -0.07
CA GLY A 16 -13.58 -8.72 1.27
C GLY A 16 -12.13 -8.57 1.76
N PHE A 17 -12.01 -8.38 3.07
CA PHE A 17 -10.73 -8.06 3.71
C PHE A 17 -9.75 -9.25 3.75
N VAL A 18 -10.23 -10.49 3.79
CA VAL A 18 -9.37 -11.68 3.82
C VAL A 18 -8.52 -11.79 2.56
N ALA A 19 -9.13 -11.61 1.38
CA ALA A 19 -8.42 -11.62 0.11
C ALA A 19 -7.41 -10.46 0.01
N LEU A 20 -7.72 -9.30 0.59
CA LEU A 20 -6.80 -8.17 0.65
C LEU A 20 -5.58 -8.46 1.52
N VAL A 21 -5.76 -9.10 2.67
CA VAL A 21 -4.65 -9.45 3.58
C VAL A 21 -3.68 -10.42 2.89
N GLU A 22 -4.20 -11.42 2.17
CA GLU A 22 -3.37 -12.32 1.36
C GLU A 22 -2.64 -11.56 0.24
N ALA A 23 -3.32 -10.62 -0.43
CA ALA A 23 -2.69 -9.76 -1.42
C ALA A 23 -1.50 -9.00 -0.83
N CYS A 24 -1.68 -8.38 0.34
CA CYS A 24 -0.65 -7.63 1.05
C CYS A 24 0.55 -8.50 1.44
N ASP A 25 0.31 -9.67 2.03
CA ASP A 25 1.37 -10.61 2.42
C ASP A 25 2.19 -11.06 1.21
N ALA A 26 1.52 -11.41 0.10
CA ALA A 26 2.18 -11.82 -1.13
C ALA A 26 2.94 -10.66 -1.81
N MET A 27 2.38 -9.43 -1.84
CA MET A 27 3.06 -8.25 -2.38
C MET A 27 4.39 -7.99 -1.65
N LEU A 28 4.36 -7.96 -0.31
CA LEU A 28 5.52 -7.65 0.51
C LEU A 28 6.60 -8.75 0.50
N LYS A 29 6.22 -10.00 0.25
CA LYS A 29 7.16 -11.13 0.13
C LYS A 29 7.78 -11.24 -1.27
N ALA A 30 7.08 -10.78 -2.30
CA ALA A 30 7.51 -10.95 -3.69
C ALA A 30 8.57 -9.93 -4.14
N ALA A 31 8.54 -8.71 -3.59
CA ALA A 31 9.45 -7.65 -4.00
C ALA A 31 9.72 -6.65 -2.87
N ASN A 32 10.76 -5.84 -3.04
CA ASN A 32 11.09 -4.76 -2.11
C ASN A 32 10.13 -3.57 -2.30
N VAL A 33 8.97 -3.63 -1.63
CA VAL A 33 7.95 -2.58 -1.64
C VAL A 33 7.47 -2.31 -0.22
N GLU A 34 6.98 -1.10 0.03
CA GLU A 34 6.37 -0.72 1.31
C GLU A 34 4.84 -0.70 1.19
N LEU A 35 4.15 -1.29 2.18
CA LEU A 35 2.70 -1.11 2.32
C LEU A 35 2.43 0.30 2.86
N VAL A 36 2.01 1.21 1.97
CA VAL A 36 1.70 2.60 2.35
C VAL A 36 0.37 2.73 3.08
N GLY A 37 -0.57 1.82 2.82
CA GLY A 37 -1.83 1.73 3.54
C GLY A 37 -2.87 0.88 2.83
N TRP A 38 -4.09 0.91 3.36
CA TRP A 38 -5.26 0.30 2.75
C TRP A 38 -6.50 1.13 3.11
N ASP A 39 -7.54 1.02 2.31
CA ASP A 39 -8.80 1.73 2.53
C ASP A 39 -10.01 0.84 2.23
N LYS A 40 -11.13 1.16 2.88
CA LYS A 40 -12.42 0.50 2.67
C LYS A 40 -13.34 1.46 1.91
N ILE A 41 -13.71 1.08 0.70
CA ILE A 41 -14.54 1.93 -0.16
C ILE A 41 -16.03 1.73 0.14
N GLY A 42 -16.41 0.53 0.56
CA GLY A 42 -17.79 0.17 0.88
C GLY A 42 -18.28 -1.01 0.03
N SER A 43 -19.46 -1.53 0.34
CA SER A 43 -20.01 -2.72 -0.34
C SER A 43 -19.06 -3.93 -0.32
N GLY A 44 -18.20 -4.04 0.68
CA GLY A 44 -17.18 -5.08 0.78
C GLY A 44 -15.96 -4.89 -0.12
N LEU A 45 -15.85 -3.76 -0.85
CA LEU A 45 -14.66 -3.40 -1.61
C LEU A 45 -13.61 -2.78 -0.69
N VAL A 46 -12.40 -3.29 -0.80
CA VAL A 46 -11.24 -2.85 -0.02
C VAL A 46 -10.02 -2.81 -0.92
N THR A 47 -9.21 -1.76 -0.81
CA THR A 47 -8.04 -1.53 -1.66
C THR A 47 -6.79 -1.38 -0.81
N ALA A 48 -5.70 -2.01 -1.24
CA ALA A 48 -4.38 -1.91 -0.62
C ALA A 48 -3.43 -1.18 -1.57
N PHE A 49 -2.48 -0.46 -0.97
CA PHE A 49 -1.58 0.42 -1.68
C PHE A 49 -0.13 0.09 -1.29
N VAL A 50 0.74 -0.10 -2.27
CA VAL A 50 2.17 -0.34 -2.07
C VAL A 50 3.01 0.65 -2.86
N ALA A 51 4.19 1.00 -2.35
CA ALA A 51 5.12 1.94 -2.99
C ALA A 51 6.54 1.38 -3.08
N GLY A 52 7.30 1.84 -4.08
CA GLY A 52 8.70 1.49 -4.31
C GLY A 52 9.07 1.69 -5.78
N ASP A 53 10.17 1.07 -6.23
CA ASP A 53 10.58 1.06 -7.63
C ASP A 53 9.50 0.45 -8.54
N VAL A 54 9.29 1.02 -9.74
CA VAL A 54 8.25 0.56 -10.68
C VAL A 54 8.30 -0.94 -10.98
N ALA A 55 9.51 -1.50 -11.12
CA ALA A 55 9.68 -2.93 -11.40
C ALA A 55 9.31 -3.79 -10.18
N ALA A 56 9.67 -3.35 -8.98
CA ALA A 56 9.31 -4.01 -7.73
C ALA A 56 7.79 -3.95 -7.48
N VAL A 57 7.18 -2.77 -7.70
CA VAL A 57 5.73 -2.58 -7.60
C VAL A 57 4.98 -3.48 -8.60
N LYS A 58 5.44 -3.57 -9.84
CA LYS A 58 4.82 -4.45 -10.84
C LYS A 58 4.88 -5.91 -10.44
N ALA A 59 6.05 -6.39 -10.00
CA ALA A 59 6.23 -7.76 -9.52
C ALA A 59 5.38 -8.05 -8.28
N ALA A 60 5.31 -7.11 -7.34
CA ALA A 60 4.49 -7.21 -6.14
C ALA A 60 3.01 -7.37 -6.49
N VAL A 61 2.44 -6.47 -7.29
CA VAL A 61 0.99 -6.51 -7.58
C VAL A 61 0.58 -7.74 -8.39
N ASP A 62 1.44 -8.24 -9.27
CA ASP A 62 1.18 -9.46 -10.03
C ASP A 62 1.15 -10.69 -9.09
N ALA A 63 2.07 -10.78 -8.13
CA ALA A 63 2.09 -11.83 -7.11
C ALA A 63 0.90 -11.72 -6.14
N GLY A 64 0.59 -10.51 -5.69
CA GLY A 64 -0.54 -10.20 -4.80
C GLY A 64 -1.88 -10.57 -5.41
N ALA A 65 -2.11 -10.20 -6.68
CA ALA A 65 -3.33 -10.51 -7.39
C ALA A 65 -3.49 -12.02 -7.58
N ALA A 66 -2.43 -12.71 -8.00
CA ALA A 66 -2.44 -14.17 -8.15
C ALA A 66 -2.70 -14.88 -6.82
N ALA A 67 -2.22 -14.33 -5.69
CA ALA A 67 -2.46 -14.89 -4.37
C ALA A 67 -3.89 -14.68 -3.87
N ALA A 68 -4.38 -13.45 -3.94
CA ALA A 68 -5.73 -13.09 -3.54
C ALA A 68 -6.80 -13.81 -4.37
N SER A 69 -6.59 -13.96 -5.69
CA SER A 69 -7.50 -14.69 -6.58
C SER A 69 -7.67 -16.18 -6.24
N ARG A 70 -6.76 -16.79 -5.45
CA ARG A 70 -6.92 -18.18 -5.00
C ARG A 70 -7.93 -18.31 -3.86
N ILE A 71 -8.13 -17.26 -3.08
CA ILE A 71 -8.92 -17.30 -1.83
C ILE A 71 -10.11 -16.34 -1.82
N GLY A 72 -10.25 -15.50 -2.86
CA GLY A 72 -11.32 -14.55 -3.00
C GLY A 72 -11.32 -13.87 -4.37
N GLU A 73 -12.02 -12.73 -4.44
CA GLU A 73 -12.23 -12.00 -5.69
C GLU A 73 -11.35 -10.76 -5.75
N VAL A 74 -10.54 -10.66 -6.80
CA VAL A 74 -9.77 -9.46 -7.15
C VAL A 74 -10.58 -8.67 -8.17
N VAL A 75 -10.89 -7.42 -7.82
CA VAL A 75 -11.75 -6.54 -8.61
C VAL A 75 -10.91 -5.67 -9.54
N SER A 76 -9.78 -5.15 -9.06
CA SER A 76 -8.88 -4.34 -9.87
C SER A 76 -7.42 -4.45 -9.42
N VAL A 77 -6.52 -4.27 -10.38
CA VAL A 77 -5.07 -4.23 -10.18
C VAL A 77 -4.50 -3.12 -11.04
N GLN A 78 -3.74 -2.20 -10.45
CA GLN A 78 -3.22 -1.04 -11.17
C GLN A 78 -1.84 -0.63 -10.66
N VAL A 79 -1.02 -0.16 -11.59
CA VAL A 79 0.29 0.45 -11.29
C VAL A 79 0.32 1.85 -11.88
N ILE A 80 0.83 2.81 -11.11
CA ILE A 80 1.19 4.15 -11.56
C ILE A 80 2.71 4.28 -11.43
N PRO A 81 3.47 4.17 -12.54
CA PRO A 81 4.93 4.17 -12.53
C PRO A 81 5.59 5.43 -11.97
N ARG A 82 4.90 6.57 -12.08
CA ARG A 82 5.38 7.87 -11.62
C ARG A 82 4.19 8.73 -11.24
N PRO A 83 3.69 8.63 -9.99
CA PRO A 83 2.62 9.47 -9.50
C PRO A 83 3.02 10.94 -9.53
N HIS A 84 2.06 11.84 -9.78
CA HIS A 84 2.32 13.27 -9.68
C HIS A 84 2.63 13.65 -8.23
N GLU A 85 3.52 14.61 -8.01
CA GLU A 85 3.99 15.00 -6.66
C GLU A 85 2.85 15.48 -5.75
N ASP A 86 1.86 16.17 -6.31
CA ASP A 86 0.68 16.63 -5.58
C ASP A 86 -0.22 15.49 -5.07
N LEU A 87 -0.06 14.28 -5.60
CA LEU A 87 -0.94 13.15 -5.25
C LEU A 87 -0.80 12.76 -3.77
N SER A 88 0.41 12.82 -3.22
CA SER A 88 0.68 12.51 -1.80
C SER A 88 -0.05 13.43 -0.81
N GLY A 89 -0.45 14.63 -1.21
CA GLY A 89 -1.26 15.53 -0.37
C GLY A 89 -2.75 15.21 -0.39
N ILE A 90 -3.21 14.44 -1.39
CA ILE A 90 -4.61 14.10 -1.62
C ILE A 90 -4.93 12.70 -1.08
N LEU A 91 -4.00 11.76 -1.22
CA LEU A 91 -4.19 10.40 -0.75
C LEU A 91 -4.05 10.36 0.78
N THR A 92 -5.16 10.09 1.46
CA THR A 92 -5.21 10.03 2.94
C THR A 92 -4.84 8.66 3.51
N PHE A 93 -4.70 7.65 2.64
CA PHE A 93 -4.31 6.28 3.04
C PHE A 93 -2.79 6.09 3.11
N THR A 94 -1.99 6.96 2.48
CA THR A 94 -0.55 7.01 2.74
C THR A 94 -0.39 7.50 4.16
N LYS A 95 0.20 6.66 5.02
CA LYS A 95 0.56 6.97 6.40
C LYS A 95 0.83 8.47 6.59
N ALA A 96 -0.12 9.21 7.17
CA ALA A 96 0.16 10.54 7.69
C ALA A 96 1.35 10.37 8.62
N ALA A 97 2.48 10.98 8.27
CA ALA A 97 3.77 10.90 8.97
C ALA A 97 3.65 10.39 10.42
N ALA A 98 3.88 9.09 10.63
CA ALA A 98 3.96 8.49 11.94
C ALA A 98 5.00 7.36 11.84
N GLN A 99 6.18 7.45 12.46
CA GLN A 99 6.45 8.04 13.76
C GLN A 99 7.80 8.77 13.71
N ALA A 100 7.84 10.05 14.07
CA ALA A 100 9.03 10.59 14.71
C ALA A 100 9.26 9.77 16.00
N PRO A 101 10.51 9.42 16.37
CA PRO A 101 10.76 8.65 17.58
C PRO A 101 10.17 9.41 18.77
N ALA A 102 9.35 8.72 19.57
CA ALA A 102 8.81 9.26 20.81
C ALA A 102 10.00 9.74 21.67
N LYS A 103 10.03 11.03 22.02
CA LYS A 103 11.01 11.56 22.96
C LYS A 103 10.92 10.74 24.25
N SER A 104 11.99 10.02 24.57
CA SER A 104 12.18 9.42 25.89
C SER A 104 12.15 10.54 26.92
N LYS A 105 11.06 10.64 27.68
CA LYS A 105 11.09 11.30 28.99
C LYS A 105 11.96 10.45 29.89
N ASN A 106 13.26 10.74 29.91
CA ASN A 106 14.09 10.38 31.05
C ASN A 106 13.79 11.41 32.13
N ASP A 107 12.74 11.15 32.89
CA ASP A 107 12.50 11.83 34.16
C ASP A 107 13.51 11.21 35.14
N GLY A 108 14.60 11.96 35.38
CA GLY A 108 15.65 11.57 36.31
C GLY A 108 15.10 11.37 37.72
N ALA A 109 15.48 10.25 38.32
CA ALA A 109 15.48 10.05 39.76
C ALA A 109 16.74 10.67 40.37
#